data_AF-A0A2C8D2T8-F1
#
_entry.id   AF-A0A2C8D2T8-F1
#
_cell.length_a   1.000
_cell.length_b   1.000
_cell.length_c   1.000
_cell.angle_alpha   90.00
_cell.angle_beta   90.00
_cell.angle_gamma   90.00
#
_symmetry.space_group_name_H-M   'P 1'
#
loop_
_entity.id
_entity.type
_entity.pdbx_description
1 polymer ?
#
loop_
_entity_poly.entity_id
_entity_poly.type
_entity_poly.pdbx_seq_one_letter_code
_entity_poly.pdbx_strand_id
1 'polypeptide(L)'
;MSTEYNSILYKYVLKHGWQNFNYGVLEYIDLDKSDSCIASKRKVLYDIEQRYLDRINPSLNINKFAGSMKGYKHNLETKNNYSKVRTGRCYKKIKGIIVRPEVSQETILRLKLHSKSLKVKIYSKDYKEIKEFNSIKNAAEYVKLSPTSVSKYIKSGKIWNGVASLGNEVPSYYFKLESSIAENASLNLSFPLEDIVTKKTKLDNIDVSYPNYSRRAYIFEVVAENNVIYRFKSITKASEFLNISRRTLTIYSQNNKLWKDKFAFKIIKAS
;
A
#
# COMPACT_ATOMS: atom_id res chain seq x y z
N MET A 1 17.61 8.83 40.82
CA MET A 1 16.37 9.07 40.06
C MET A 1 15.47 7.86 40.27
N SER A 2 14.48 7.96 41.15
CA SER A 2 13.47 6.92 41.30
C SER A 2 12.71 6.82 39.97
N THR A 3 12.78 5.68 39.31
CA THR A 3 11.92 5.36 38.18
C THR A 3 10.49 5.25 38.73
N GLU A 4 9.76 6.36 38.76
CA GLU A 4 8.36 6.34 39.15
C GLU A 4 7.59 5.46 38.17
N TYR A 5 7.21 4.27 38.62
CA TYR A 5 6.39 3.36 37.87
C TYR A 5 5.01 4.02 37.63
N ASN A 6 4.76 4.47 36.41
CA ASN A 6 3.51 5.12 36.01
C ASN A 6 2.38 4.11 35.74
N SER A 7 2.30 3.05 36.56
CA SER A 7 1.19 2.09 36.51
C SER A 7 0.05 2.60 37.40
N ILE A 8 -1.19 2.48 36.91
CA ILE A 8 -2.37 2.87 37.67
C ILE A 8 -2.50 2.02 38.93
N LEU A 9 -2.22 0.71 38.85
CA LEU A 9 -2.19 -0.17 40.01
C LEU A 9 -1.23 0.36 41.09
N TYR A 10 -0.02 0.77 40.71
CA TYR A 10 0.98 1.27 41.65
C TYR A 10 0.52 2.57 42.34
N LYS A 11 -0.14 3.48 41.62
CA LYS A 11 -0.73 4.70 42.21
C LYS A 11 -1.80 4.36 43.26
N TYR A 12 -2.64 3.37 42.98
CA TYR A 12 -3.65 2.90 43.93
C TYR A 12 -3.01 2.24 45.15
N VAL A 13 -1.98 1.43 44.94
CA VAL A 13 -1.20 0.81 46.03
C VAL A 13 -0.52 1.87 46.91
N LEU A 14 0.08 2.91 46.32
CA LEU A 14 0.66 4.02 47.10
C LEU A 14 -0.40 4.75 47.93
N LYS A 15 -1.61 4.92 47.38
CA LYS A 15 -2.71 5.63 48.06
C LYS A 15 -3.35 4.83 49.19
N HIS A 16 -3.50 3.52 49.00
CA HIS A 16 -4.27 2.67 49.90
C HIS A 16 -3.41 1.69 50.71
N GLY A 17 -2.12 1.52 50.40
CA GLY A 17 -1.22 0.56 51.04
C GLY A 17 -1.37 -0.86 50.49
N TRP A 18 -0.29 -1.66 50.56
CA TRP A 18 -0.25 -3.04 50.05
C TRP A 18 -1.20 -3.99 50.79
N GLN A 19 -1.36 -3.78 52.11
CA GLN A 19 -2.23 -4.58 52.97
C GLN A 19 -3.72 -4.58 52.56
N ASN A 20 -4.14 -3.65 51.72
CA ASN A 20 -5.52 -3.58 51.21
C ASN A 20 -5.72 -4.31 49.86
N PHE A 21 -4.68 -5.01 49.35
CA PHE A 21 -4.75 -5.77 48.11
C PHE A 21 -4.60 -7.26 48.40
N ASN A 22 -5.53 -8.04 47.86
CA ASN A 22 -5.46 -9.49 47.86
C ASN A 22 -5.12 -9.99 46.45
N TYR A 23 -4.22 -10.96 46.38
CA TYR A 23 -3.90 -11.67 45.15
C TYR A 23 -4.53 -13.07 45.20
N GLY A 24 -5.09 -13.51 44.07
CA GLY A 24 -5.67 -14.84 43.93
C GLY A 24 -5.49 -15.35 42.51
N VAL A 25 -5.33 -16.67 42.38
CA VAL A 25 -5.30 -17.37 41.09
C VAL A 25 -6.73 -17.80 40.75
N LEU A 26 -7.23 -17.39 39.58
CA LEU A 26 -8.60 -17.69 39.15
C LEU A 26 -8.74 -19.09 38.53
N GLU A 27 -7.77 -19.50 37.71
CA GLU A 27 -7.80 -20.74 36.95
C GLU A 27 -6.36 -21.15 36.58
N TYR A 28 -6.07 -22.44 36.66
CA TYR A 28 -4.85 -23.03 36.11
C TYR A 28 -5.18 -23.58 34.72
N ILE A 29 -4.38 -23.20 33.73
CA ILE A 29 -4.60 -23.58 32.34
C ILE A 29 -3.37 -24.35 31.87
N ASP A 30 -3.57 -25.61 31.49
CA ASP A 30 -2.54 -26.41 30.86
C ASP A 30 -2.46 -26.04 29.38
N LEU A 31 -1.41 -25.31 29.01
CA LEU A 31 -1.10 -25.01 27.62
C LEU A 31 -0.15 -26.07 27.10
N ASP A 32 -0.60 -26.87 26.13
CA ASP A 32 0.22 -27.91 25.51
C ASP A 32 1.57 -27.36 25.05
N LYS A 33 2.65 -27.94 25.56
CA LYS A 33 4.02 -27.50 25.24
C LYS A 33 4.40 -27.80 23.78
N SER A 34 3.76 -28.80 23.18
CA SER A 34 3.95 -29.24 21.79
C SER A 34 3.43 -28.23 20.76
N ASP A 35 2.41 -27.44 21.11
CA ASP A 35 1.86 -26.43 20.21
C ASP A 35 2.86 -25.27 20.00
N SER A 36 3.47 -25.24 18.82
CA SER A 36 4.48 -24.23 18.45
C SER A 36 3.89 -22.85 18.13
N CYS A 37 2.58 -22.76 17.89
CA CYS A 37 1.93 -21.51 17.48
C CYS A 37 1.57 -20.62 18.68
N ILE A 38 2.37 -19.56 18.89
CA ILE A 38 2.16 -18.54 19.93
C ILE A 38 0.79 -17.85 19.80
N ALA A 39 0.29 -17.68 18.57
CA ALA A 39 -0.98 -17.00 18.32
C ALA A 39 -2.18 -17.79 18.87
N SER A 40 -2.17 -19.12 18.73
CA SER A 40 -3.24 -19.99 19.25
C SER A 40 -3.31 -19.95 20.77
N LYS A 41 -2.15 -20.02 21.45
CA LYS A 41 -2.07 -19.92 22.92
C LYS A 41 -2.59 -18.60 23.46
N ARG A 42 -2.22 -17.49 22.81
CA ARG A 42 -2.73 -16.15 23.17
C ARG A 42 -4.24 -16.04 23.01
N LYS A 43 -4.79 -16.65 21.96
CA LYS A 43 -6.23 -16.64 21.73
C LYS A 43 -6.99 -17.31 22.89
N VAL A 44 -6.55 -18.50 23.30
CA VAL A 44 -7.12 -19.22 24.45
C VAL A 44 -7.04 -18.36 25.72
N LEU A 45 -5.89 -17.73 25.98
CA LEU A 45 -5.72 -16.83 27.14
C LEU A 45 -6.66 -15.62 27.09
N TYR A 46 -6.82 -14.98 25.92
CA TYR A 46 -7.72 -13.84 25.77
C TYR A 46 -9.20 -14.22 25.93
N ASP A 47 -9.60 -15.40 25.44
CA ASP A 47 -10.98 -15.89 25.59
C ASP A 47 -11.30 -16.12 27.08
N ILE A 48 -10.34 -16.68 27.84
CA ILE A 48 -10.49 -16.88 29.28
C ILE A 48 -10.46 -15.55 30.04
N GLU A 49 -9.53 -14.66 29.72
CA GLU A 49 -9.46 -13.32 30.30
C GLU A 49 -10.79 -12.57 30.08
N GLN A 50 -11.32 -12.58 28.84
CA GLN A 50 -12.58 -11.92 28.52
C GLN A 50 -13.75 -12.50 29.32
N ARG A 51 -13.82 -13.84 29.43
CA ARG A 51 -14.84 -14.54 30.22
C ARG A 51 -14.86 -14.05 31.68
N TYR A 52 -13.68 -13.86 32.30
CA TYR A 52 -13.62 -13.33 33.66
C TYR A 52 -13.90 -11.83 33.73
N LEU A 53 -13.45 -11.04 32.76
CA LEU A 53 -13.76 -9.62 32.68
C LEU A 53 -15.27 -9.38 32.60
N ASP A 54 -15.97 -10.15 31.77
CA ASP A 54 -17.42 -10.03 31.60
C ASP A 54 -18.18 -10.51 32.85
N ARG A 55 -17.69 -11.57 33.49
CA ARG A 55 -18.31 -12.13 34.71
C ARG A 55 -18.12 -11.24 35.94
N ILE A 56 -16.91 -10.74 36.17
CA ILE A 56 -16.56 -9.95 37.36
C ILE A 56 -16.91 -8.47 37.15
N ASN A 57 -16.86 -8.00 35.90
CA ASN A 57 -17.06 -6.61 35.48
C ASN A 57 -16.36 -5.61 36.43
N PRO A 58 -15.02 -5.67 36.53
CA PRO A 58 -14.30 -4.92 37.55
C PRO A 58 -14.44 -3.41 37.30
N SER A 59 -14.85 -2.66 38.32
CA SER A 59 -15.04 -1.20 38.22
C SER A 59 -13.75 -0.44 37.87
N LEU A 60 -12.60 -0.99 38.25
CA LEU A 60 -11.29 -0.39 37.99
C LEU A 60 -10.66 -0.86 36.66
N ASN A 61 -11.31 -1.76 35.92
CA ASN A 61 -10.74 -2.25 34.68
C ASN A 61 -10.91 -1.23 33.54
N ILE A 62 -9.78 -0.92 32.91
CA ILE A 62 -9.65 0.15 31.93
C ILE A 62 -9.90 -0.35 30.50
N ASN A 63 -9.55 -1.61 30.24
CA ASN A 63 -9.69 -2.23 28.93
C ASN A 63 -10.94 -3.09 28.90
N LYS A 64 -11.86 -2.79 27.98
CA LYS A 64 -13.10 -3.56 27.81
C LYS A 64 -12.90 -4.93 27.18
N PHE A 65 -11.82 -5.08 26.41
CA PHE A 65 -11.50 -6.29 25.69
C PHE A 65 -10.16 -6.85 26.16
N ALA A 66 -10.12 -8.16 26.38
CA ALA A 66 -8.91 -8.90 26.75
C ALA A 66 -7.78 -8.68 25.74
N GLY A 67 -6.55 -8.53 26.24
CA GLY A 67 -5.36 -8.32 25.41
C GLY A 67 -5.35 -7.08 24.51
N SER A 68 -6.37 -6.20 24.57
CA SER A 68 -6.52 -5.10 23.64
C SER A 68 -6.78 -3.77 24.33
N MET A 69 -6.07 -2.73 23.89
CA MET A 69 -6.40 -1.35 24.25
C MET A 69 -7.61 -0.82 23.44
N LYS A 70 -8.18 -1.63 22.53
CA LYS A 70 -9.35 -1.24 21.76
C LYS A 70 -10.51 -1.00 22.74
N GLY A 71 -11.17 0.16 22.62
CA GLY A 71 -12.23 0.55 23.55
C GLY A 71 -11.76 1.33 24.78
N TYR A 72 -10.45 1.45 25.03
CA TYR A 72 -9.94 2.41 26.02
C TYR A 72 -10.29 3.83 25.58
N LYS A 73 -11.13 4.52 26.36
CA LYS A 73 -11.47 5.91 26.12
C LYS A 73 -10.47 6.79 26.87
N HIS A 74 -9.61 7.50 26.13
CA HIS A 74 -8.77 8.54 26.72
C HIS A 74 -9.63 9.62 27.39
N ASN A 75 -9.18 10.09 28.56
CA ASN A 75 -9.75 11.24 29.24
C ASN A 75 -9.71 12.48 28.33
N LEU A 76 -10.65 13.41 28.52
CA LEU A 76 -10.74 14.66 27.77
C LEU A 76 -9.45 15.47 27.87
N GLU A 77 -8.85 15.52 29.06
CA GLU A 77 -7.56 16.18 29.29
C GLU A 77 -6.44 15.57 28.43
N THR A 78 -6.35 14.25 28.37
CA THR A 78 -5.36 13.54 27.53
C THR A 78 -5.59 13.80 26.06
N LYS A 79 -6.85 13.80 25.60
CA LYS A 79 -7.21 14.16 24.21
C LYS A 79 -6.77 15.60 23.89
N ASN A 80 -7.02 16.54 24.81
CA ASN A 80 -6.62 17.93 24.66
C ASN A 80 -5.10 18.06 24.61
N ASN A 81 -4.36 17.31 25.42
CA ASN A 81 -2.90 17.30 25.37
C ASN A 81 -2.37 16.74 24.05
N TYR A 82 -2.93 15.64 23.53
CA TYR A 82 -2.58 15.16 22.18
C TYR A 82 -2.91 16.17 21.09
N SER A 83 -4.05 16.85 21.20
CA SER A 83 -4.43 17.91 20.28
C SER A 83 -3.43 19.06 20.33
N LYS A 84 -3.06 19.56 21.52
CA LYS A 84 -2.04 20.62 21.69
C LYS A 84 -0.67 20.21 21.14
N VAL A 85 -0.25 18.96 21.36
CA VAL A 85 1.03 18.44 20.83
C VAL A 85 1.04 18.34 19.31
N ARG A 86 -0.11 18.09 18.68
CA ARG A 86 -0.25 17.98 17.22
C ARG A 86 -0.51 19.32 16.55
N THR A 87 -1.31 20.17 17.17
CA THR A 87 -1.60 21.53 16.71
C THR A 87 -0.32 22.36 16.75
N GLY A 88 -0.01 23.07 15.66
CA GLY A 88 1.23 23.86 15.56
C GLY A 88 2.47 23.05 15.15
N ARG A 89 2.40 21.71 15.06
CA ARG A 89 3.38 20.96 14.26
C ARG A 89 3.12 21.25 12.79
N CYS A 90 3.74 22.30 12.26
CA CYS A 90 4.03 22.32 10.84
C CYS A 90 4.87 21.08 10.57
N TYR A 91 4.38 20.17 9.71
CA TYR A 91 5.29 19.27 9.01
C TYR A 91 6.30 20.19 8.34
N LYS A 92 7.47 20.38 8.96
CA LYS A 92 8.56 21.12 8.33
C LYS A 92 8.78 20.34 7.05
N LYS A 93 8.28 20.87 5.92
CA LYS A 93 8.75 20.43 4.60
C LYS A 93 10.25 20.49 4.76
N ILE A 94 10.91 19.34 4.73
CA ILE A 94 12.36 19.28 4.83
C ILE A 94 12.85 20.34 3.84
N LYS A 95 13.55 21.37 4.33
CA LYS A 95 14.08 22.47 3.49
C LYS A 95 15.24 21.91 2.67
N GLY A 96 14.92 21.01 1.77
CA GLY A 96 15.79 20.37 0.82
C GLY A 96 14.96 20.09 -0.42
N ILE A 97 15.62 19.97 -1.56
CA ILE A 97 15.02 19.48 -2.80
C ILE A 97 14.61 18.03 -2.52
N ILE A 98 13.38 17.83 -2.02
CA ILE A 98 12.78 16.50 -1.99
C ILE A 98 12.56 16.18 -3.46
N VAL A 99 13.52 15.48 -4.07
CA VAL A 99 13.34 14.86 -5.38
C VAL A 99 12.12 13.97 -5.22
N ARG A 100 10.97 14.47 -5.69
CA ARG A 100 9.76 13.66 -5.71
C ARG A 100 10.08 12.47 -6.62
N PRO A 101 9.76 11.24 -6.22
CA PRO A 101 9.89 10.12 -7.13
C PRO A 101 9.12 10.45 -8.42
N GLU A 102 9.68 10.09 -9.56
CA GLU A 102 9.00 10.25 -10.84
C GLU A 102 7.63 9.56 -10.75
N VAL A 103 6.59 10.31 -11.13
CA VAL A 103 5.23 9.80 -11.12
C VAL A 103 5.11 8.80 -12.26
N SER A 104 4.62 7.59 -11.97
CA SER A 104 4.45 6.58 -13.01
C SER A 104 3.55 7.09 -14.14
N GLN A 105 3.83 6.68 -15.38
CA GLN A 105 3.02 7.07 -16.55
C GLN A 105 1.54 6.73 -16.35
N GLU A 106 1.24 5.59 -15.71
CA GLU A 106 -0.13 5.20 -15.36
C GLU A 106 -0.79 6.22 -14.41
N THR A 107 -0.06 6.70 -13.40
CA THR A 107 -0.60 7.69 -12.45
C THR A 107 -0.83 9.03 -13.16
N ILE A 108 0.07 9.43 -14.07
CA ILE A 108 -0.12 10.63 -14.91
C ILE A 108 -1.37 10.48 -15.77
N LEU A 109 -1.58 9.32 -16.39
CA LEU A 109 -2.78 9.04 -17.19
C LEU A 109 -4.05 9.09 -16.32
N ARG A 110 -4.05 8.48 -15.13
CA ARG A 110 -5.17 8.57 -14.18
C ARG A 110 -5.47 10.02 -13.77
N LEU A 111 -4.44 10.83 -13.50
CA LEU A 111 -4.61 12.24 -13.16
C LEU A 111 -5.13 13.06 -14.36
N LYS A 112 -4.66 12.78 -15.58
CA LYS A 112 -5.19 13.38 -16.82
C LYS A 112 -6.64 12.97 -17.04
N LEU A 113 -7.01 11.72 -16.76
CA LEU A 113 -8.40 11.24 -16.75
C LEU A 113 -9.28 11.89 -15.66
N HIS A 114 -8.71 12.63 -14.73
CA HIS A 114 -9.47 13.41 -13.76
C HIS A 114 -9.39 14.92 -14.01
N SER A 115 -8.67 15.34 -15.06
CA SER A 115 -8.59 16.74 -15.47
C SER A 115 -9.86 17.19 -16.22
N LYS A 116 -10.19 18.49 -16.12
CA LYS A 116 -11.44 19.12 -16.59
C LYS A 116 -11.72 19.01 -18.12
N SER A 117 -10.84 18.37 -18.88
CA SER A 117 -10.89 18.30 -20.35
C SER A 117 -11.55 17.03 -20.90
N LEU A 118 -12.13 16.19 -20.05
CA LEU A 118 -12.86 15.00 -20.51
C LEU A 118 -14.29 15.33 -20.89
N LYS A 119 -14.60 15.13 -22.16
CA LYS A 119 -15.95 15.23 -22.69
C LYS A 119 -16.63 13.86 -22.65
N VAL A 120 -17.89 13.83 -22.26
CA VAL A 120 -18.72 12.63 -22.20
C VAL A 120 -19.84 12.79 -23.21
N LYS A 121 -19.86 11.92 -24.22
CA LYS A 121 -20.92 11.85 -25.22
C LYS A 121 -21.91 10.75 -24.86
N ILE A 122 -23.20 11.07 -24.95
CA ILE A 122 -24.30 10.13 -24.74
C ILE A 122 -24.90 9.79 -26.10
N TYR A 123 -25.08 8.50 -26.36
CA TYR A 123 -25.66 7.96 -27.59
C TYR A 123 -26.95 7.21 -27.30
N SER A 124 -27.86 7.21 -28.27
CA SER A 124 -29.05 6.36 -28.28
C SER A 124 -28.69 4.90 -28.54
N LYS A 125 -29.67 3.99 -28.45
CA LYS A 125 -29.54 2.58 -28.85
C LYS A 125 -29.14 2.43 -30.31
N ASP A 126 -29.54 3.36 -31.16
CA ASP A 126 -29.18 3.41 -32.59
C ASP A 126 -27.82 4.07 -32.85
N TYR A 127 -27.00 4.26 -31.81
CA TYR A 127 -25.69 4.92 -31.86
C TYR A 127 -25.72 6.37 -32.38
N LYS A 128 -26.89 7.01 -32.40
CA LYS A 128 -27.01 8.44 -32.70
C LYS A 128 -26.61 9.27 -31.49
N GLU A 129 -25.71 10.23 -31.69
CA GLU A 129 -25.29 11.16 -30.63
C GLU A 129 -26.48 12.02 -30.18
N ILE A 130 -26.74 12.04 -28.87
CA ILE A 130 -27.83 12.81 -28.27
C ILE A 130 -27.29 14.13 -27.74
N LYS A 131 -26.22 14.05 -26.92
CA LYS A 131 -25.67 15.20 -26.22
C LYS A 131 -24.25 14.96 -25.73
N GLU A 132 -23.49 16.05 -25.65
CA GLU A 132 -22.14 16.11 -25.11
C GLU A 132 -22.12 16.89 -23.78
N PHE A 133 -21.29 16.42 -22.84
CA PHE A 133 -21.10 17.04 -21.52
C PHE A 133 -19.62 17.20 -21.20
N ASN A 134 -19.26 18.28 -20.49
CA ASN A 134 -17.87 18.55 -20.06
C ASN A 134 -17.44 17.77 -18.81
N SER A 135 -18.31 16.91 -18.26
CA SER A 135 -18.03 16.14 -17.04
C SER A 135 -18.97 14.96 -16.91
N ILE A 136 -18.45 13.86 -16.35
CA ILE A 136 -19.24 12.68 -15.95
C ILE A 136 -20.36 13.07 -15.00
N LYS A 137 -20.14 14.06 -14.12
CA LYS A 137 -21.16 14.51 -13.16
C LYS A 137 -22.38 15.10 -13.87
N ASN A 138 -22.18 15.98 -14.85
CA ASN A 138 -23.27 16.62 -15.58
C ASN A 138 -24.03 15.61 -16.45
N ALA A 139 -23.33 14.65 -17.06
CA ALA A 139 -23.96 13.55 -17.79
C ALA A 139 -24.80 12.66 -16.86
N ALA A 140 -24.30 12.39 -15.65
CA ALA A 140 -25.00 11.61 -14.65
C ALA A 140 -26.26 12.30 -14.12
N GLU A 141 -26.21 13.61 -13.89
CA GLU A 141 -27.38 14.42 -13.53
C GLU A 141 -28.46 14.40 -14.63
N TYR A 142 -28.05 14.49 -15.91
CA TYR A 142 -28.99 14.41 -17.03
C TYR A 142 -29.75 13.07 -17.11
N VAL A 143 -29.05 11.95 -16.87
CA VAL A 143 -29.64 10.59 -16.91
C VAL A 143 -30.23 10.17 -15.55
N LYS A 144 -30.11 11.01 -14.51
CA LYS A 144 -30.49 10.69 -13.12
C LYS A 144 -29.77 9.44 -12.57
N LEU A 145 -28.50 9.29 -12.89
CA LEU A 145 -27.62 8.23 -12.38
C LEU A 145 -26.56 8.77 -11.42
N SER A 146 -25.95 7.87 -10.65
CA SER A 146 -24.73 8.22 -9.90
C SER A 146 -23.54 8.40 -10.87
N PRO A 147 -22.62 9.35 -10.62
CA PRO A 147 -21.41 9.51 -11.44
C PRO A 147 -20.56 8.23 -11.50
N THR A 148 -20.56 7.45 -10.41
CA THR A 148 -19.91 6.14 -10.34
C THR A 148 -20.55 5.11 -11.27
N SER A 149 -21.88 5.12 -11.41
CA SER A 149 -22.58 4.23 -12.35
C SER A 149 -22.21 4.57 -13.78
N VAL A 150 -22.26 5.87 -14.15
CA VAL A 150 -21.86 6.32 -15.50
C VAL A 150 -20.41 5.91 -15.79
N SER A 151 -19.49 6.09 -14.85
CA SER A 151 -18.09 5.65 -15.02
C SER A 151 -17.97 4.13 -15.23
N LYS A 152 -18.77 3.32 -14.54
CA LYS A 152 -18.82 1.86 -14.76
C LYS A 152 -19.35 1.51 -16.16
N TYR A 153 -20.39 2.19 -16.64
CA TYR A 153 -20.93 1.97 -17.99
C TYR A 153 -19.93 2.37 -19.08
N ILE A 154 -19.23 3.50 -18.92
CA ILE A 154 -18.14 3.91 -19.82
C ILE A 154 -17.04 2.84 -19.87
N LYS A 155 -16.60 2.33 -18.72
CA LYS A 155 -15.53 1.31 -18.65
C LYS A 155 -15.96 -0.04 -19.21
N SER A 156 -17.21 -0.43 -18.99
CA SER A 156 -17.72 -1.73 -19.42
C SER A 156 -18.18 -1.74 -20.88
N GLY A 157 -18.40 -0.57 -21.49
CA GLY A 157 -18.98 -0.46 -22.83
C GLY A 157 -20.40 -1.02 -22.92
N LYS A 158 -21.10 -1.18 -21.78
CA LYS A 158 -22.46 -1.72 -21.74
C LYS A 158 -23.49 -0.60 -21.89
N ILE A 159 -24.60 -0.92 -22.55
CA ILE A 159 -25.77 -0.05 -22.62
C ILE A 159 -26.45 -0.02 -21.25
N TRP A 160 -26.81 1.17 -20.79
CA TRP A 160 -27.66 1.33 -19.63
C TRP A 160 -29.13 1.34 -20.10
N ASN A 161 -29.92 0.43 -19.56
CA ASN A 161 -31.37 0.44 -19.72
C ASN A 161 -31.96 1.13 -18.49
N GLY A 162 -32.70 2.21 -18.71
CA GLY A 162 -33.39 2.91 -17.62
C GLY A 162 -34.40 2.04 -16.89
N VAL A 163 -34.86 2.53 -15.75
CA VAL A 163 -36.03 1.95 -15.07
C VAL A 163 -37.25 2.69 -15.58
N ALA A 164 -38.24 1.95 -16.11
CA ALA A 164 -39.50 2.53 -16.57
C ALA A 164 -40.13 3.34 -15.43
N SER A 165 -40.30 4.64 -15.65
CA SER A 165 -41.19 5.45 -14.83
C SER A 165 -42.58 5.33 -15.45
N LEU A 166 -43.59 4.95 -14.66
CA LEU A 166 -44.97 4.62 -15.07
C LEU A 166 -45.41 5.35 -16.36
N GLY A 167 -45.47 4.62 -17.47
CA GLY A 167 -46.09 5.07 -18.73
C GLY A 167 -45.18 5.63 -19.83
N ASN A 168 -43.88 5.83 -19.59
CA ASN A 168 -42.96 6.31 -20.63
C ASN A 168 -42.00 5.21 -21.13
N GLU A 169 -41.63 5.27 -22.41
CA GLU A 169 -40.60 4.41 -23.00
C GLU A 169 -39.31 4.44 -22.17
N VAL A 170 -38.70 3.27 -21.99
CA VAL A 170 -37.47 3.14 -21.20
C VAL A 170 -36.31 3.74 -21.98
N PRO A 171 -35.72 4.87 -21.54
CA PRO A 171 -34.57 5.41 -22.22
C PRO A 171 -33.38 4.45 -22.06
N SER A 172 -32.73 4.13 -23.17
CA SER A 172 -31.52 3.31 -23.20
C SER A 172 -30.36 4.14 -23.74
N TYR A 173 -29.29 4.25 -22.96
CA TYR A 173 -28.16 5.13 -23.28
C TYR A 173 -26.84 4.37 -23.31
N TYR A 174 -25.98 4.78 -24.24
CA TYR A 174 -24.58 4.38 -24.33
C TYR A 174 -23.69 5.59 -24.01
N PHE A 175 -22.64 5.40 -23.21
CA PHE A 175 -21.75 6.46 -22.76
C PHE A 175 -20.35 6.26 -23.33
N LYS A 176 -19.79 7.29 -23.98
CA LYS A 176 -18.40 7.28 -24.46
C LYS A 176 -17.63 8.46 -23.89
N LEU A 177 -16.42 8.19 -23.41
CA LEU A 177 -15.49 9.24 -23.02
C LEU A 177 -14.70 9.66 -24.26
N GLU A 178 -14.73 10.95 -24.57
CA GLU A 178 -13.86 11.55 -25.57
C GLU A 178 -12.81 12.36 -24.82
N SER A 179 -11.59 11.83 -24.77
CA SER A 179 -10.47 12.66 -24.38
C SER A 179 -10.02 13.43 -25.60
N SER A 180 -9.95 14.76 -25.51
CA SER A 180 -9.28 15.64 -26.50
C SER A 180 -7.81 15.28 -26.76
N ILE A 181 -7.26 14.30 -26.02
CA ILE A 181 -5.90 13.78 -26.11
C ILE A 181 -5.85 12.44 -26.89
N ALA A 182 -6.99 11.83 -27.23
CA ALA A 182 -7.07 10.45 -27.75
C ALA A 182 -6.73 10.25 -29.24
N GLU A 183 -6.31 11.26 -29.99
CA GLU A 183 -5.79 11.03 -31.35
C GLU A 183 -4.30 10.66 -31.37
N ASN A 184 -3.55 10.93 -30.29
CA ASN A 184 -2.11 10.60 -30.22
C ASN A 184 -1.77 9.42 -29.28
N ALA A 185 -2.79 8.76 -28.72
CA ALA A 185 -2.62 7.65 -27.79
C ALA A 185 -3.43 6.43 -28.23
N SER A 186 -3.53 6.21 -29.55
CA SER A 186 -3.72 4.85 -30.04
C SER A 186 -2.65 3.98 -29.38
N LEU A 187 -3.16 2.94 -28.74
CA LEU A 187 -2.40 1.93 -28.04
C LEU A 187 -1.29 1.39 -28.94
N ASN A 188 -0.05 1.86 -28.75
CA ASN A 188 1.12 1.04 -28.97
C ASN A 188 1.18 -0.01 -27.84
N LEU A 189 0.22 -0.93 -27.86
CA LEU A 189 0.50 -2.33 -27.57
C LEU A 189 1.11 -2.91 -28.85
N SER A 190 2.34 -2.51 -29.14
CA SER A 190 3.22 -3.24 -30.04
C SER A 190 4.60 -3.18 -29.40
N PHE A 191 5.08 -4.36 -29.00
CA PHE A 191 6.50 -4.62 -29.09
C PHE A 191 6.86 -4.49 -30.59
N PRO A 192 7.95 -3.79 -30.92
CA PRO A 192 9.21 -4.50 -30.97
C PRO A 192 10.35 -3.76 -30.26
N LEU A 193 11.23 -4.57 -29.65
CA LEU A 193 12.64 -4.24 -29.51
C LEU A 193 13.19 -4.04 -30.91
N GLU A 194 13.72 -2.85 -31.20
CA GLU A 194 14.84 -2.70 -32.12
C GLU A 194 15.62 -1.42 -31.79
N ASP A 195 16.93 -1.61 -31.74
CA ASP A 195 18.03 -0.66 -31.89
C ASP A 195 18.17 0.49 -30.90
N ILE A 196 18.88 0.20 -29.80
CA ILE A 196 19.87 1.14 -29.29
C ILE A 196 21.26 0.57 -29.55
N VAL A 197 21.85 1.17 -30.58
CA VAL A 197 23.23 1.06 -31.01
C VAL A 197 24.21 1.03 -29.84
N THR A 198 25.05 0.01 -29.91
CA THR A 198 26.22 -0.30 -29.08
C THR A 198 27.11 0.90 -28.74
N LYS A 199 27.49 1.02 -27.47
CA LYS A 199 28.84 1.48 -27.09
C LYS A 199 29.58 0.34 -26.42
N LYS A 200 30.40 -0.36 -27.22
CA LYS A 200 31.35 -1.37 -26.75
C LYS A 200 32.32 -0.73 -25.77
N THR A 201 32.37 -1.24 -24.54
CA THR A 201 33.57 -1.13 -23.70
C THR A 201 33.93 -2.55 -23.26
N LYS A 202 35.11 -2.99 -23.66
CA LYS A 202 35.70 -4.27 -23.23
C LYS A 202 35.95 -4.19 -21.72
N LEU A 203 35.54 -5.21 -20.98
CA LEU A 203 35.88 -5.36 -19.58
C LEU A 203 36.91 -6.49 -19.47
N ASP A 204 38.14 -6.12 -19.09
CA ASP A 204 39.18 -7.08 -18.73
C ASP A 204 38.89 -7.73 -17.37
N ASN A 205 39.45 -8.91 -17.17
CA ASN A 205 39.29 -9.78 -16.01
C ASN A 205 39.62 -9.05 -14.70
N ILE A 206 38.69 -9.06 -13.75
CA ILE A 206 38.93 -8.59 -12.38
C ILE A 206 38.60 -9.72 -11.40
N ASP A 207 39.63 -10.05 -10.63
CA ASP A 207 39.70 -11.02 -9.56
C ASP A 207 38.79 -10.60 -8.38
N VAL A 208 37.98 -11.52 -7.85
CA VAL A 208 36.98 -11.21 -6.82
C VAL A 208 37.31 -11.93 -5.51
N SER A 209 37.94 -11.20 -4.60
CA SER A 209 38.08 -11.54 -3.17
C SER A 209 36.94 -10.88 -2.37
N TYR A 210 36.26 -11.68 -1.53
CA TYR A 210 34.96 -11.37 -0.93
C TYR A 210 35.06 -10.73 0.47
N PRO A 211 34.31 -9.65 0.76
CA PRO A 211 34.10 -9.21 2.14
C PRO A 211 32.64 -9.32 2.61
N ASN A 212 32.51 -9.69 3.88
CA ASN A 212 31.29 -9.69 4.68
C ASN A 212 30.37 -8.48 4.42
N TYR A 213 29.06 -8.73 4.32
CA TYR A 213 27.96 -7.82 3.95
C TYR A 213 27.67 -6.69 4.98
N SER A 214 28.69 -6.06 5.56
CA SER A 214 28.53 -4.95 6.48
C SER A 214 29.00 -3.63 5.85
N ARG A 215 28.04 -2.73 5.62
CA ARG A 215 28.19 -1.27 5.41
C ARG A 215 29.01 -0.74 4.22
N ARG A 216 29.25 -1.53 3.16
CA ARG A 216 29.77 -0.96 1.88
C ARG A 216 28.61 -0.73 0.92
N ALA A 217 28.59 0.43 0.25
CA ALA A 217 27.63 0.67 -0.83
C ALA A 217 27.97 -0.28 -1.99
N TYR A 218 27.01 -1.08 -2.44
CA TYR A 218 27.19 -1.99 -3.56
C TYR A 218 26.29 -1.57 -4.71
N ILE A 219 26.79 -1.67 -5.93
CA ILE A 219 26.02 -1.46 -7.16
C ILE A 219 25.69 -2.85 -7.71
N PHE A 220 24.43 -3.07 -8.06
CA PHE A 220 23.98 -4.30 -8.70
C PHE A 220 23.81 -4.05 -10.19
N GLU A 221 24.54 -4.78 -11.02
CA GLU A 221 24.49 -4.67 -12.47
C GLU A 221 23.77 -5.86 -13.09
N VAL A 222 22.92 -5.57 -14.08
CA VAL A 222 22.32 -6.56 -14.97
C VAL A 222 23.05 -6.50 -16.30
N VAL A 223 23.63 -7.61 -16.71
CA VAL A 223 24.46 -7.72 -17.92
C VAL A 223 23.78 -8.66 -18.90
N ALA A 224 23.68 -8.28 -20.18
CA ALA A 224 23.37 -9.19 -21.27
C ALA A 224 24.42 -9.01 -22.37
N GLU A 225 24.88 -10.12 -22.96
CA GLU A 225 25.86 -10.09 -24.07
C GLU A 225 27.12 -9.25 -23.74
N ASN A 226 27.58 -9.32 -22.49
CA ASN A 226 28.69 -8.54 -21.92
C ASN A 226 28.45 -7.02 -21.81
N ASN A 227 27.25 -6.52 -22.07
CA ASN A 227 26.88 -5.12 -21.89
C ASN A 227 26.05 -4.92 -20.61
N VAL A 228 26.38 -3.88 -19.84
CA VAL A 228 25.59 -3.49 -18.65
C VAL A 228 24.32 -2.79 -19.12
N ILE A 229 23.16 -3.41 -18.89
CA ILE A 229 21.85 -2.88 -19.26
C ILE A 229 21.30 -1.98 -18.16
N TYR A 230 21.44 -2.42 -16.89
CA TYR A 230 20.89 -1.72 -15.75
C TYR A 230 21.87 -1.68 -14.59
N ARG A 231 21.89 -0.55 -13.86
CA ARG A 231 22.59 -0.39 -12.59
C ARG A 231 21.60 -0.01 -11.49
N PHE A 232 21.63 -0.74 -10.38
CA PHE A 232 20.81 -0.48 -9.21
C PHE A 232 21.68 -0.16 -7.99
N LYS A 233 21.19 0.74 -7.13
CA LYS A 233 21.84 1.09 -5.86
C LYS A 233 21.81 -0.03 -4.81
N SER A 234 20.96 -1.05 -4.99
CA SER A 234 20.85 -2.20 -4.12
C SER A 234 20.16 -3.37 -4.82
N ILE A 235 20.42 -4.59 -4.34
CA ILE A 235 19.73 -5.80 -4.81
C ILE A 235 18.22 -5.76 -4.57
N THR A 236 17.76 -5.04 -3.53
CA THR A 236 16.34 -4.86 -3.25
C THR A 236 15.67 -4.08 -4.38
N LYS A 237 16.30 -3.02 -4.87
CA LYS A 237 15.77 -2.24 -6.00
C LYS A 237 15.76 -3.04 -7.31
N ALA A 238 16.79 -3.85 -7.54
CA ALA A 238 16.82 -4.77 -8.68
C ALA A 238 15.70 -5.82 -8.59
N SER A 239 15.47 -6.38 -7.40
CA SER A 239 14.41 -7.37 -7.13
C SER A 239 13.02 -6.82 -7.40
N GLU A 240 12.74 -5.59 -6.94
CA GLU A 240 11.47 -4.89 -7.20
C GLU A 240 11.28 -4.62 -8.70
N PHE A 241 12.31 -4.14 -9.39
CA PHE A 241 12.22 -3.77 -10.80
C PHE A 241 12.07 -4.97 -11.73
N LEU A 242 12.85 -6.04 -11.50
CA LEU A 242 12.83 -7.24 -12.34
C LEU A 242 11.70 -8.21 -11.96
N ASN A 243 11.01 -7.97 -10.84
CA ASN A 243 10.05 -8.90 -10.24
C ASN A 243 10.66 -10.30 -10.00
N ILE A 244 11.90 -10.34 -9.48
CA ILE A 244 12.65 -11.56 -9.16
C ILE A 244 12.99 -11.55 -7.68
N SER A 245 12.91 -12.68 -6.98
CA SER A 245 13.25 -12.73 -5.55
C SER A 245 14.71 -12.33 -5.31
N ARG A 246 14.97 -11.59 -4.22
CA ARG A 246 16.34 -11.22 -3.80
C ARG A 246 17.26 -12.45 -3.70
N ARG A 247 16.74 -13.55 -3.17
CA ARG A 247 17.49 -14.82 -3.04
C ARG A 247 17.92 -15.35 -4.40
N THR A 248 17.04 -15.33 -5.40
CA THR A 248 17.35 -15.75 -6.76
C THR A 248 18.42 -14.87 -7.38
N LEU A 249 18.30 -13.54 -7.26
CA LEU A 249 19.32 -12.61 -7.77
C LEU A 249 20.70 -12.87 -7.12
N THR A 250 20.73 -13.11 -5.81
CA THR A 250 21.97 -13.46 -5.10
C THR A 250 22.57 -14.76 -5.61
N ILE A 251 21.77 -15.83 -5.72
CA ILE A 251 22.22 -17.16 -6.18
C ILE A 251 22.77 -17.08 -7.60
N TYR A 252 22.08 -16.38 -8.51
CA TYR A 252 22.51 -16.27 -9.89
C TYR A 252 23.76 -15.40 -10.03
N SER A 253 23.87 -14.34 -9.23
CA SER A 253 25.06 -13.51 -9.19
C SER A 253 26.27 -14.25 -8.62
N GLN A 254 26.09 -15.05 -7.56
CA GLN A 254 27.17 -15.83 -6.94
C GLN A 254 27.66 -16.97 -7.83
N ASN A 255 26.75 -17.63 -8.54
CA ASN A 255 27.09 -18.78 -9.38
C ASN A 255 27.45 -18.40 -10.83
N ASN A 256 27.51 -17.10 -11.17
CA ASN A 256 27.68 -16.61 -12.54
C ASN A 256 26.73 -17.29 -13.55
N LYS A 257 25.50 -17.61 -13.13
CA LYS A 257 24.50 -18.26 -13.99
C LYS A 257 23.69 -17.24 -14.77
N LEU A 258 23.33 -17.62 -15.99
CA LEU A 258 22.40 -16.85 -16.81
C LEU A 258 20.96 -17.09 -16.34
N TRP A 259 20.23 -16.01 -16.09
CA TRP A 259 18.79 -16.05 -15.86
C TRP A 259 18.07 -15.99 -17.21
N LYS A 260 17.22 -16.98 -17.47
CA LYS A 260 16.52 -17.19 -18.76
C LYS A 260 17.48 -17.19 -19.97
N ASP A 261 18.70 -17.72 -19.77
CA ASP A 261 19.76 -17.81 -20.79
C ASP A 261 20.18 -16.47 -21.43
N LYS A 262 19.82 -15.34 -20.79
CA LYS A 262 20.03 -14.00 -21.36
C LYS A 262 20.74 -13.03 -20.42
N PHE A 263 20.48 -13.11 -19.12
CA PHE A 263 20.92 -12.09 -18.17
C PHE A 263 21.88 -12.65 -17.12
N ALA A 264 23.05 -12.03 -16.97
CA ALA A 264 23.95 -12.24 -15.85
C ALA A 264 23.79 -11.11 -14.82
N PHE A 265 24.08 -11.41 -13.56
CA PHE A 265 23.98 -10.44 -12.46
C PHE A 265 25.33 -10.27 -11.77
N LYS A 266 25.78 -9.02 -11.57
CA LYS A 266 27.06 -8.72 -10.90
C LYS A 266 26.84 -7.78 -9.72
N ILE A 267 27.50 -8.08 -8.60
CA ILE A 267 27.56 -7.19 -7.43
C ILE A 267 28.93 -6.53 -7.41
N ILE A 268 28.96 -5.22 -7.61
CA ILE A 268 30.19 -4.42 -7.62
C ILE A 268 30.23 -3.60 -6.34
N LYS A 269 31.40 -3.53 -5.71
CA LYS A 269 31.63 -2.62 -4.58
C LYS A 269 31.71 -1.19 -5.12
N ALA A 270 30.87 -0.29 -4.62
CA ALA A 270 30.97 1.13 -4.96
C ALA A 270 32.30 1.65 -4.38
N SER A 271 33.14 2.17 -5.28
CA SER A 271 34.36 2.92 -4.96
C SER A 271 34.03 4.26 -4.34
#